data_AF-A0A0A9WR92-F1
#
_entry.id   AF-A0A0A9WR92-F1
#
_cell.length_a   1.000
_cell.length_b   1.000
_cell.length_c   1.000
_cell.angle_alpha   90.00
_cell.angle_beta   90.00
_cell.angle_gamma   90.00
#
_symmetry.space_group_name_H-M   'P 1'
#
loop_
_entity.id
_entity.type
_entity.pdbx_description
1 polymer ?
#
loop_
_entity_poly.entity_id
_entity_poly.type
_entity_poly.pdbx_seq_one_letter_code
_entity_poly.pdbx_strand_id
1 'polypeptide(L)'
;YLILPFGILFLPFLSSAFSYFPSLSIPYSYLYSTLLILSYCSVLFLVVACLFLVALVVWVPIFPMEGSFVSSSLLRLSPSLDDSFVTCSDASSGACPDSFALNCDAPTFIPVDSQLDYEIKSHPSTFPILYFNAQSLPCHVEDIRYYLGSSDVQAIVVSETWLKKSINSSSVALPGFQLIRHDRTRKNSGGVAIYLHDGIGYKVLCKSPNDSVLEYLIIEVRLGRSSFLLCALYKPPSPPCDITALESVLSNFVYKYDNCIVAGDFNINISADNHSAKNLMNVCTALGLTLMNAGPTHVLRDSSTTIDHFLVKNSECVKSYKTFLTPAVSHHRAILCCLKVDKFKLKPRFIFPRALKNVDLKIVEEAASCLQW
;
A
#
# COMPACT_ATOMS: atom_id res chain seq x y z
N TYR A 1 -56.25 3.81 -22.06
CA TYR A 1 -56.12 5.09 -22.78
C TYR A 1 -54.96 5.87 -22.19
N LEU A 2 -53.72 5.60 -22.63
CA LEU A 2 -52.50 6.40 -22.46
C LEU A 2 -51.29 5.59 -22.98
N ILE A 3 -51.35 5.15 -24.24
CA ILE A 3 -50.17 4.64 -24.98
C ILE A 3 -50.27 5.21 -26.40
N LEU A 4 -49.99 6.51 -26.51
CA LEU A 4 -49.83 7.29 -27.75
C LEU A 4 -49.53 8.71 -27.25
N PRO A 5 -48.24 9.09 -27.04
CA PRO A 5 -47.44 9.58 -28.15
C PRO A 5 -45.91 9.43 -27.91
N PHE A 6 -45.28 8.37 -28.41
CA PHE A 6 -43.80 8.35 -28.56
C PHE A 6 -43.32 7.87 -29.94
N GLY A 7 -44.21 7.31 -30.76
CA GLY A 7 -43.89 6.82 -32.11
C GLY A 7 -43.81 7.88 -33.21
N ILE A 8 -44.17 9.14 -32.95
CA ILE A 8 -44.24 10.19 -34.00
C ILE A 8 -42.95 11.04 -34.08
N LEU A 9 -42.04 10.93 -33.09
CA LEU A 9 -40.79 11.72 -33.06
C LEU A 9 -39.60 11.06 -33.78
N PHE A 10 -39.71 9.80 -34.24
CA PHE A 10 -38.60 9.06 -34.87
C PHE A 10 -38.65 8.96 -36.41
N LEU A 11 -39.76 9.38 -37.03
CA LEU A 11 -39.92 9.38 -38.49
C LEU A 11 -38.97 10.35 -39.24
N PRO A 12 -38.56 11.52 -38.70
CA PRO A 12 -37.64 12.43 -39.42
C PRO A 12 -36.19 11.91 -39.51
N PHE A 13 -35.75 11.05 -38.59
CA PHE A 13 -34.36 10.59 -38.54
C PHE A 13 -34.07 9.41 -39.49
N LEU A 14 -35.05 8.54 -39.72
CA LEU A 14 -34.92 7.41 -40.65
C LEU A 14 -34.80 7.87 -42.11
N SER A 15 -35.42 8.99 -42.48
CA SER A 15 -35.29 9.57 -43.83
C SER A 15 -33.89 10.11 -44.13
N SER A 16 -33.10 10.48 -43.11
CA SER A 16 -31.73 10.98 -43.26
C SER A 16 -30.66 9.88 -43.34
N ALA A 17 -30.97 8.68 -42.85
CA ALA A 17 -30.04 7.55 -42.88
C ALA A 17 -30.02 6.82 -44.23
N PHE A 18 -31.14 6.81 -44.97
CA PHE A 18 -31.23 6.17 -46.29
C PHE A 18 -30.57 6.97 -47.42
N SER A 19 -30.19 8.23 -47.20
CA SER A 19 -29.52 9.07 -48.19
C SER A 19 -27.99 8.90 -48.24
N TYR A 20 -27.39 8.14 -47.30
CA TYR A 20 -25.93 7.98 -47.20
C TYR A 20 -25.38 6.62 -47.68
N PHE A 21 -26.23 5.62 -47.99
CA PHE A 21 -25.79 4.31 -48.45
C PHE A 21 -26.71 3.74 -49.55
N PRO A 22 -26.42 3.99 -50.85
CA PRO A 22 -27.28 3.56 -51.95
C PRO A 22 -27.21 2.07 -52.28
N SER A 23 -26.40 1.27 -51.59
CA SER A 23 -26.01 -0.07 -52.05
C SER A 23 -26.09 -1.20 -51.01
N LEU A 24 -26.90 -1.05 -49.96
CA LEU A 24 -27.21 -2.19 -49.07
C LEU A 24 -28.68 -2.60 -49.23
N SER A 25 -28.92 -3.63 -50.03
CA SER A 25 -30.19 -4.35 -50.11
C SER A 25 -30.33 -5.27 -48.88
N ILE A 26 -30.70 -4.70 -47.73
CA ILE A 26 -31.07 -5.48 -46.54
C ILE A 26 -32.55 -5.88 -46.70
N PRO A 27 -32.91 -7.17 -46.62
CA PRO A 27 -34.30 -7.60 -46.71
C PRO A 27 -35.13 -7.00 -45.57
N TYR A 28 -36.31 -6.44 -45.90
CA TYR A 28 -37.22 -5.76 -44.97
C TYR A 28 -37.62 -6.60 -43.73
N SER A 29 -37.53 -7.94 -43.82
CA SER A 29 -37.79 -8.85 -42.71
C SER A 29 -36.74 -8.76 -41.57
N TYR A 30 -35.48 -8.42 -41.89
CA TYR A 30 -34.41 -8.27 -40.90
C TYR A 30 -34.48 -6.94 -40.15
N LEU A 31 -34.95 -5.88 -40.82
CA LEU A 31 -35.11 -4.56 -40.20
C LEU A 31 -36.27 -4.56 -39.20
N TYR A 32 -37.38 -5.22 -39.55
CA TYR A 32 -38.55 -5.33 -38.68
C TYR A 32 -38.23 -6.15 -37.42
N SER A 33 -37.50 -7.27 -37.56
CA SER A 33 -37.10 -8.12 -36.43
C SER A 33 -36.10 -7.44 -35.49
N THR A 34 -35.12 -6.70 -36.01
CA THR A 34 -34.19 -5.93 -35.16
C THR A 34 -34.86 -4.77 -34.43
N LEU A 35 -35.78 -4.05 -35.08
CA LEU A 35 -36.56 -3.00 -34.42
C LEU A 35 -37.52 -3.56 -33.36
N LEU A 36 -38.12 -4.72 -33.61
CA LEU A 36 -38.95 -5.41 -32.63
C LEU A 36 -38.11 -5.83 -31.40
N ILE A 37 -36.94 -6.42 -31.62
CA ILE A 37 -36.02 -6.83 -30.53
C ILE A 37 -35.57 -5.62 -29.71
N LEU A 38 -35.19 -4.52 -30.35
CA LEU A 38 -34.80 -3.29 -29.65
C LEU A 38 -35.96 -2.69 -28.83
N SER A 39 -37.18 -2.73 -29.37
CA SER A 39 -38.39 -2.35 -28.63
C SER A 39 -38.60 -3.23 -27.40
N TYR A 40 -38.53 -4.56 -27.55
CA TYR A 40 -38.68 -5.50 -26.42
C TYR A 40 -37.59 -5.35 -25.37
N CYS A 41 -36.32 -5.14 -25.77
CA CYS A 41 -35.22 -4.88 -24.86
C CYS A 41 -35.39 -3.57 -24.07
N SER A 42 -35.90 -2.51 -24.71
CA SER A 42 -36.14 -1.23 -24.03
C SER A 42 -37.27 -1.32 -22.98
N VAL A 43 -38.34 -2.05 -23.28
CA VAL A 43 -39.45 -2.30 -22.34
C VAL A 43 -38.98 -3.19 -21.19
N LEU A 44 -38.19 -4.23 -21.47
CA LEU A 44 -37.62 -5.10 -20.44
C LEU A 44 -36.70 -4.33 -19.49
N PHE A 45 -35.86 -3.42 -20.00
CA PHE A 45 -34.99 -2.59 -19.19
C PHE A 45 -35.79 -1.65 -18.26
N LEU A 46 -36.89 -1.07 -18.76
CA LEU A 46 -37.81 -0.25 -17.97
C LEU A 46 -38.53 -1.06 -16.88
N VAL A 47 -38.96 -2.29 -17.17
CA VAL A 47 -39.59 -3.17 -16.17
C VAL A 47 -38.59 -3.57 -15.08
N VAL A 48 -37.36 -3.92 -15.44
CA VAL A 48 -36.30 -4.26 -14.48
C VAL A 48 -35.92 -3.05 -13.62
N ALA A 49 -35.81 -1.86 -14.21
CA ALA A 49 -35.56 -0.63 -13.47
C ALA A 49 -36.70 -0.30 -12.48
N CYS A 50 -37.96 -0.48 -12.89
CA CYS A 50 -39.12 -0.31 -12.00
C CYS A 50 -39.13 -1.34 -10.85
N LEU A 51 -38.81 -2.61 -11.12
CA LEU A 51 -38.69 -3.64 -10.08
C LEU A 51 -37.55 -3.34 -9.10
N PHE A 52 -36.44 -2.79 -9.59
CA PHE A 52 -35.31 -2.36 -8.75
C PHE A 52 -35.67 -1.16 -7.86
N LEU A 53 -36.46 -0.22 -8.38
CA LEU A 53 -36.98 0.92 -7.60
C LEU A 53 -38.01 0.48 -6.56
N VAL A 54 -38.90 -0.47 -6.88
CA VAL A 54 -39.83 -1.06 -5.89
C VAL A 54 -39.05 -1.81 -4.80
N ALA A 55 -38.00 -2.55 -5.17
CA ALA A 55 -37.12 -3.22 -4.19
C ALA A 55 -36.41 -2.22 -3.27
N LEU A 56 -35.97 -1.07 -3.78
CA LEU A 56 -35.35 -0.02 -2.96
C LEU A 56 -36.35 0.68 -2.03
N VAL A 57 -37.62 0.78 -2.42
CA VAL A 57 -38.69 1.37 -1.58
C VAL A 57 -39.20 0.40 -0.52
N VAL A 58 -39.20 -0.91 -0.80
CA VAL A 58 -39.67 -1.95 0.14
C VAL A 58 -38.59 -2.36 1.16
N TRP A 59 -37.31 -2.08 0.90
CA TRP A 59 -36.18 -2.46 1.76
C TRP A 59 -35.64 -1.31 2.62
N VAL A 60 -36.54 -0.48 3.17
CA VAL A 60 -36.25 0.39 4.32
C VAL A 60 -36.79 -0.31 5.57
N PRO A 61 -35.94 -0.84 6.47
CA PRO A 61 -36.43 -1.51 7.66
C PRO A 61 -36.91 -0.46 8.69
N ILE A 62 -38.23 -0.38 8.87
CA ILE A 62 -38.87 0.18 10.06
C ILE A 62 -39.07 -0.99 11.02
N PHE A 63 -38.43 -1.00 12.20
CA PHE A 63 -39.01 -1.59 13.41
C PHE A 63 -38.55 -0.88 14.70
N PRO A 64 -39.40 -0.78 15.74
CA PRO A 64 -39.19 0.03 16.94
C PRO A 64 -38.82 -0.77 18.20
N MET A 65 -38.28 -0.02 19.18
CA MET A 65 -38.25 -0.10 20.66
C MET A 65 -38.63 -1.37 21.46
N GLU A 66 -37.81 -1.54 22.52
CA GLU A 66 -38.04 -2.10 23.89
C GLU A 66 -37.74 -3.59 24.20
N GLY A 67 -36.90 -3.78 25.24
CA GLY A 67 -36.58 -5.06 25.87
C GLY A 67 -35.26 -5.07 26.66
N SER A 68 -35.29 -4.56 27.89
CA SER A 68 -34.22 -4.58 28.93
C SER A 68 -33.71 -5.98 29.32
N PHE A 69 -32.41 -6.14 29.64
CA PHE A 69 -31.85 -6.58 30.95
C PHE A 69 -30.30 -6.83 30.95
N VAL A 70 -29.62 -6.25 31.97
CA VAL A 70 -28.29 -6.53 32.63
C VAL A 70 -26.98 -6.38 31.81
N SER A 71 -26.23 -5.27 31.94
CA SER A 71 -25.12 -4.98 32.89
C SER A 71 -23.93 -5.98 32.82
N SER A 72 -22.72 -5.60 32.42
CA SER A 72 -21.87 -4.66 33.17
C SER A 72 -20.58 -4.27 32.43
N SER A 73 -20.17 -3.01 32.63
CA SER A 73 -18.79 -2.50 32.71
C SER A 73 -17.94 -2.30 31.44
N LEU A 74 -18.14 -1.15 30.77
CA LEU A 74 -17.07 -0.43 30.06
C LEU A 74 -16.94 1.00 30.61
N LEU A 75 -15.73 1.30 31.08
CA LEU A 75 -15.26 2.59 31.57
C LEU A 75 -15.37 3.66 30.47
N ARG A 76 -16.14 4.72 30.75
CA ARG A 76 -16.06 5.99 30.02
C ARG A 76 -14.97 6.85 30.66
N LEU A 77 -13.99 7.25 29.87
CA LEU A 77 -13.18 8.43 30.12
C LEU A 77 -13.89 9.64 29.48
N SER A 78 -14.26 10.61 30.31
CA SER A 78 -14.58 11.97 29.87
C SER A 78 -13.39 12.89 30.18
N PRO A 79 -13.12 13.92 29.37
CA PRO A 79 -12.02 14.85 29.60
C PRO A 79 -12.48 16.02 30.46
N SER A 80 -11.65 16.41 31.43
CA SER A 80 -11.70 17.76 32.00
C SER A 80 -10.28 18.18 32.37
N LEU A 81 -9.82 19.20 31.66
CA LEU A 81 -8.70 20.06 32.02
C LEU A 81 -9.01 20.72 33.37
N ASP A 82 -8.03 20.74 34.27
CA ASP A 82 -7.81 21.88 35.14
C ASP A 82 -6.34 21.91 35.57
N ASP A 83 -5.74 23.08 35.34
CA ASP A 83 -4.39 23.47 35.71
C ASP A 83 -4.25 23.64 37.22
N SER A 84 -3.21 23.03 37.80
CA SER A 84 -2.57 23.62 38.98
C SER A 84 -1.11 23.19 39.09
N PHE A 85 -0.24 24.14 38.80
CA PHE A 85 1.18 24.15 39.05
C PHE A 85 1.45 24.12 40.57
N VAL A 86 2.10 23.08 41.08
CA VAL A 86 2.68 23.07 42.44
C VAL A 86 4.11 22.54 42.36
N THR A 87 5.06 23.46 42.52
CA THR A 87 6.45 23.19 42.88
C THR A 87 6.55 22.87 44.36
N CYS A 88 7.32 21.84 44.73
CA CYS A 88 7.99 21.79 46.04
C CYS A 88 9.32 21.04 45.91
N SER A 89 10.38 21.80 46.20
CA SER A 89 11.74 21.40 46.47
C SER A 89 11.91 20.84 47.90
N ASP A 90 12.86 19.92 48.03
CA ASP A 90 13.69 19.56 49.18
C ASP A 90 13.15 18.77 50.40
N ALA A 91 13.87 17.65 50.61
CA ALA A 91 14.43 17.11 51.86
C ALA A 91 13.62 16.17 52.79
N SER A 92 14.07 14.91 52.74
CA SER A 92 14.49 14.04 53.86
C SER A 92 13.47 13.26 54.72
N SER A 93 13.80 11.96 54.82
CA SER A 93 13.55 11.00 55.91
C SER A 93 12.11 10.58 56.24
N GLY A 94 11.83 9.29 56.04
CA GLY A 94 10.68 8.62 56.62
C GLY A 94 10.33 7.36 55.85
N ALA A 95 10.79 6.20 56.33
CA ALA A 95 10.38 4.90 55.81
C ALA A 95 8.86 4.74 55.88
N CYS A 96 8.25 4.24 54.81
CA CYS A 96 6.91 3.66 54.84
C CYS A 96 6.99 2.25 54.23
N PRO A 97 6.35 1.25 54.88
CA PRO A 97 6.59 -0.16 54.62
C PRO A 97 5.83 -0.67 53.39
N ASP A 98 6.38 -1.74 52.82
CA ASP A 98 5.85 -2.51 51.71
C ASP A 98 4.36 -2.86 51.88
N SER A 99 3.54 -2.46 50.92
CA SER A 99 2.50 -3.29 50.29
C SER A 99 1.65 -2.41 49.37
N PHE A 100 1.97 -2.47 48.08
CA PHE A 100 1.06 -2.44 46.92
C PHE A 100 1.96 -2.24 45.71
N ALA A 101 2.80 -3.25 45.42
CA ALA A 101 3.33 -3.41 44.09
C ALA A 101 2.13 -3.67 43.18
N LEU A 102 1.62 -2.61 42.55
CA LEU A 102 0.87 -2.75 41.32
C LEU A 102 1.84 -3.43 40.35
N ASN A 103 1.69 -4.75 40.23
CA ASN A 103 2.34 -5.53 39.20
C ASN A 103 1.70 -5.11 37.88
N CYS A 104 2.14 -3.98 37.35
CA CYS A 104 1.82 -3.55 36.01
C CYS A 104 2.70 -4.34 35.05
N ASP A 105 2.35 -5.61 34.84
CA ASP A 105 2.71 -6.36 33.63
C ASP A 105 1.93 -5.76 32.43
N ALA A 106 2.03 -4.44 32.25
CA ALA A 106 1.65 -3.82 31.01
C ALA A 106 2.65 -4.34 29.96
N PRO A 107 2.19 -4.91 28.83
CA PRO A 107 3.10 -5.35 27.79
C PRO A 107 3.98 -4.17 27.42
N THR A 108 5.29 -4.32 27.61
CA THR A 108 6.26 -3.30 27.25
C THR A 108 6.11 -3.04 25.76
N PHE A 109 5.56 -1.89 25.41
CA PHE A 109 5.44 -1.47 24.02
C PHE A 109 6.85 -1.19 23.51
N ILE A 110 7.38 -2.08 22.68
CA ILE A 110 8.67 -1.89 22.02
C ILE A 110 8.42 -1.09 20.74
N PRO A 111 9.01 0.11 20.58
CA PRO A 111 8.91 0.89 19.36
C PRO A 111 9.39 0.12 18.11
N VAL A 112 8.76 0.38 16.96
CA VAL A 112 9.03 -0.35 15.70
C VAL A 112 10.49 -0.17 15.24
N ASP A 113 11.05 1.02 15.38
CA ASP A 113 12.45 1.31 15.06
C ASP A 113 13.42 0.46 15.89
N SER A 114 13.11 0.25 17.17
CA SER A 114 13.88 -0.62 18.06
C SER A 114 13.75 -2.10 17.69
N GLN A 115 12.54 -2.54 17.32
CA GLN A 115 12.33 -3.91 16.83
C GLN A 115 13.09 -4.16 15.52
N LEU A 116 13.03 -3.19 14.60
CA LEU A 116 13.70 -3.23 13.30
C LEU A 116 15.22 -3.28 13.46
N ASP A 117 15.77 -2.40 14.32
CA ASP A 117 17.20 -2.35 14.62
C ASP A 117 17.69 -3.67 15.26
N TYR A 118 16.95 -4.23 16.21
CA TYR A 118 17.26 -5.53 16.81
C TYR A 118 17.29 -6.65 15.77
N GLU A 119 16.29 -6.73 14.91
CA GLU A 119 16.17 -7.79 13.90
C GLU A 119 17.31 -7.71 12.88
N ILE A 120 17.69 -6.50 12.47
CA ILE A 120 18.81 -6.27 11.54
C ILE A 120 20.15 -6.63 12.21
N LYS A 121 20.39 -6.16 13.43
CA LYS A 121 21.63 -6.44 14.18
C LYS A 121 21.81 -7.93 14.49
N SER A 122 20.71 -8.65 14.68
CA SER A 122 20.72 -10.11 14.89
C SER A 122 21.13 -10.90 13.65
N HIS A 123 21.08 -10.26 12.46
CA HIS A 123 21.42 -10.88 11.18
C HIS A 123 22.54 -10.10 10.47
N PRO A 124 23.75 -10.06 11.05
CA PRO A 124 24.88 -9.32 10.47
C PRO A 124 25.26 -9.90 9.10
N SER A 125 25.87 -9.08 8.25
CA SER A 125 26.27 -9.46 6.88
C SER A 125 25.09 -9.82 5.96
N THR A 126 23.91 -9.27 6.23
CA THR A 126 22.77 -9.31 5.31
C THR A 126 22.58 -7.95 4.62
N PHE A 127 21.71 -7.93 3.62
CA PHE A 127 21.17 -6.76 2.96
C PHE A 127 19.69 -6.63 3.40
N PRO A 128 19.39 -5.87 4.45
CA PRO A 128 18.02 -5.58 4.88
C PRO A 128 17.22 -4.80 3.82
N ILE A 129 16.11 -5.39 3.37
CA ILE A 129 15.13 -4.79 2.47
C ILE A 129 13.83 -4.63 3.24
N LEU A 130 13.39 -3.39 3.42
CA LEU A 130 12.11 -3.08 4.06
C LEU A 130 11.07 -2.78 2.98
N TYR A 131 9.81 -3.12 3.22
CA TYR A 131 8.69 -2.82 2.33
C TYR A 131 7.58 -2.10 3.07
N PHE A 132 6.96 -1.12 2.38
CA PHE A 132 5.74 -0.43 2.81
C PHE A 132 4.74 -0.35 1.65
N ASN A 133 3.46 -0.54 1.94
CA ASN A 133 2.39 0.14 1.20
C ASN A 133 2.09 1.46 1.94
N ALA A 134 2.48 2.58 1.33
CA ALA A 134 2.44 3.88 1.99
C ALA A 134 1.08 4.58 1.90
N GLN A 135 0.19 4.18 0.98
CA GLN A 135 -1.10 4.86 0.73
C GLN A 135 -1.02 6.40 0.71
N SER A 136 0.06 6.96 0.13
CA SER A 136 0.49 8.38 0.14
C SER A 136 1.81 8.59 0.87
N LEU A 137 2.90 8.40 0.14
CA LEU A 137 4.25 8.70 0.64
C LEU A 137 4.42 10.17 1.09
N PRO A 138 3.88 11.20 0.38
CA PRO A 138 3.96 12.58 0.86
C PRO A 138 3.33 12.83 2.23
N CYS A 139 2.24 12.12 2.56
CA CYS A 139 1.56 12.27 3.85
C CYS A 139 2.31 11.59 4.99
N HIS A 140 3.03 10.50 4.69
CA HIS A 140 3.56 9.59 5.70
C HIS A 140 5.10 9.53 5.74
N VAL A 141 5.79 10.42 5.04
CA VAL A 141 7.26 10.39 4.97
C VAL A 141 7.90 10.59 6.35
N GLU A 142 7.35 11.44 7.22
CA GLU A 142 7.86 11.64 8.58
C GLU A 142 7.63 10.41 9.46
N ASP A 143 6.46 9.76 9.34
CA ASP A 143 6.17 8.51 10.06
C ASP A 143 7.13 7.39 9.64
N ILE A 144 7.40 7.28 8.33
CA ILE A 144 8.39 6.34 7.80
C ILE A 144 9.79 6.66 8.34
N ARG A 145 10.19 7.94 8.40
CA ARG A 145 11.49 8.31 9.01
C ARG A 145 11.56 7.93 10.48
N TYR A 146 10.48 8.15 11.23
CA TYR A 146 10.40 7.75 12.63
C TYR A 146 10.56 6.23 12.78
N TYR A 147 9.84 5.43 12.00
CA TYR A 147 9.94 3.97 12.06
C TYR A 147 11.29 3.42 11.60
N LEU A 148 12.01 4.13 10.72
CA LEU A 148 13.37 3.76 10.36
C LEU A 148 14.36 4.04 11.50
N GLY A 149 14.17 5.11 12.28
CA GLY A 149 15.05 5.48 13.39
C GLY A 149 16.53 5.46 13.00
N SER A 150 17.34 4.71 13.77
CA SER A 150 18.77 4.49 13.50
C SER A 150 19.07 3.15 12.80
N SER A 151 18.04 2.46 12.29
CA SER A 151 18.22 1.14 11.68
C SER A 151 19.10 1.18 10.42
N ASP A 152 19.88 0.12 10.21
CA ASP A 152 20.79 0.00 9.05
C ASP A 152 20.10 -0.67 7.84
N VAL A 153 18.91 -0.16 7.50
CA VAL A 153 18.17 -0.61 6.31
C VAL A 153 18.91 -0.19 5.05
N GLN A 154 19.03 -1.12 4.09
CA GLN A 154 19.82 -0.89 2.87
C GLN A 154 18.96 -0.54 1.66
N ALA A 155 17.74 -1.06 1.60
CA ALA A 155 16.74 -0.67 0.61
C ALA A 155 15.33 -0.63 1.23
N ILE A 156 14.50 0.28 0.73
CA ILE A 156 13.09 0.39 1.10
C ILE A 156 12.27 0.37 -0.20
N VAL A 157 11.40 -0.62 -0.33
CA VAL A 157 10.46 -0.74 -1.44
C VAL A 157 9.13 -0.15 -1.01
N VAL A 158 8.55 0.72 -1.83
CA VAL A 158 7.31 1.42 -1.52
C VAL A 158 6.31 1.22 -2.65
N SER A 159 5.13 0.68 -2.33
CA SER A 159 3.96 0.69 -3.20
C SER A 159 3.01 1.83 -2.77
N GLU A 160 2.09 2.20 -3.68
CA GLU A 160 1.13 3.29 -3.45
C GLU A 160 1.78 4.59 -2.98
N THR A 161 2.83 4.99 -3.68
CA THR A 161 3.56 6.23 -3.36
C THR A 161 2.69 7.47 -3.53
N TRP A 162 1.75 7.42 -4.48
CA TRP A 162 0.86 8.53 -4.91
C TRP A 162 1.65 9.77 -5.37
N LEU A 163 2.90 9.55 -5.73
CA LEU A 163 3.81 10.55 -6.19
C LEU A 163 3.46 11.03 -7.61
N LYS A 164 3.76 12.29 -7.88
CA LYS A 164 3.56 12.96 -9.17
C LYS A 164 4.82 13.68 -9.60
N LYS A 165 5.01 13.87 -10.90
CA LYS A 165 6.14 14.61 -11.45
C LYS A 165 6.27 16.03 -10.87
N SER A 166 5.16 16.64 -10.45
CA SER A 166 5.13 17.95 -9.77
C SER A 166 5.65 17.93 -8.33
N ILE A 167 5.64 16.77 -7.66
CA ILE A 167 6.14 16.60 -6.29
C ILE A 167 7.65 16.38 -6.36
N ASN A 168 8.41 17.32 -5.81
CA ASN A 168 9.87 17.26 -5.78
C ASN A 168 10.34 16.07 -4.92
N SER A 169 11.34 15.32 -5.40
CA SER A 169 11.93 14.22 -4.63
C SER A 169 12.52 14.67 -3.29
N SER A 170 12.93 15.93 -3.14
CA SER A 170 13.44 16.47 -1.87
C SER A 170 12.38 16.52 -0.77
N SER A 171 11.10 16.75 -1.11
CA SER A 171 10.02 16.82 -0.10
C SER A 171 9.71 15.46 0.51
N VAL A 172 10.10 14.38 -0.18
CA VAL A 172 9.93 12.99 0.28
C VAL A 172 11.28 12.29 0.48
N ALA A 173 12.35 13.05 0.71
CA ALA A 173 13.68 12.46 0.89
C ALA A 173 13.76 11.64 2.19
N LEU A 174 14.48 10.53 2.16
CA LEU A 174 14.88 9.79 3.37
C LEU A 174 16.40 9.99 3.56
N PRO A 175 16.87 10.51 4.71
CA PRO A 175 18.29 10.77 4.91
C PRO A 175 19.16 9.52 4.72
N GLY A 176 20.18 9.63 3.86
CA GLY A 176 21.09 8.51 3.51
C GLY A 176 20.61 7.62 2.36
N PHE A 177 19.46 7.94 1.76
CA PHE A 177 18.90 7.19 0.63
C PHE A 177 18.80 8.04 -0.63
N GLN A 178 19.02 7.40 -1.77
CA GLN A 178 18.64 7.89 -3.09
C GLN A 178 17.29 7.31 -3.48
N LEU A 179 16.41 8.14 -4.07
CA LEU A 179 15.06 7.77 -4.47
C LEU A 179 15.00 7.44 -5.97
N ILE A 180 14.61 6.20 -6.29
CA ILE A 180 14.25 5.76 -7.64
C ILE A 180 12.73 5.57 -7.67
N ARG A 181 12.01 6.29 -8.55
CA ARG A 181 10.53 6.29 -8.56
C ARG A 181 9.94 6.07 -9.94
N HIS A 182 8.79 5.42 -9.98
CA HIS A 182 7.91 5.31 -11.12
C HIS A 182 6.52 5.83 -10.74
N ASP A 183 6.24 7.06 -11.17
CA ASP A 183 5.00 7.76 -10.84
C ASP A 183 3.87 7.36 -11.77
N ARG A 184 2.69 7.11 -11.20
CA ARG A 184 1.48 6.96 -11.98
C ARG A 184 0.98 8.31 -12.48
N THR A 185 0.67 8.43 -13.77
CA THR A 185 0.35 9.73 -14.38
C THR A 185 -1.14 10.06 -14.40
N ARG A 186 -2.04 9.08 -14.62
CA ARG A 186 -3.46 9.33 -14.93
C ARG A 186 -4.43 9.29 -13.76
N LYS A 187 -4.05 8.67 -12.64
CA LYS A 187 -4.89 8.55 -11.43
C LYS A 187 -4.15 9.15 -10.24
N ASN A 188 -4.89 9.56 -9.21
CA ASN A 188 -4.28 10.14 -8.01
C ASN A 188 -3.52 9.11 -7.16
N SER A 189 -3.94 7.83 -7.19
CA SER A 189 -3.32 6.73 -6.43
C SER A 189 -2.50 5.76 -7.28
N GLY A 190 -1.65 4.96 -6.64
CA GLY A 190 -0.70 4.03 -7.25
C GLY A 190 0.74 4.55 -7.22
N GLY A 191 1.57 4.09 -8.14
CA GLY A 191 2.99 4.40 -8.22
C GLY A 191 3.84 3.53 -7.29
N VAL A 192 5.09 3.29 -7.70
CA VAL A 192 6.07 2.50 -6.94
C VAL A 192 7.39 3.25 -6.83
N ALA A 193 8.12 3.00 -5.75
CA ALA A 193 9.46 3.57 -5.55
C ALA A 193 10.39 2.60 -4.82
N ILE A 194 11.67 2.84 -4.98
CA ILE A 194 12.75 2.19 -4.23
C ILE A 194 13.63 3.32 -3.68
N TYR A 195 13.75 3.37 -2.35
CA TYR A 195 14.84 4.07 -1.70
C TYR A 195 15.99 3.08 -1.56
N LEU A 196 17.17 3.45 -2.05
CA LEU A 196 18.38 2.65 -1.93
C LEU A 196 19.42 3.46 -1.14
N HIS A 197 20.22 2.82 -0.30
CA HIS A 197 21.30 3.51 0.38
C HIS A 197 22.21 4.23 -0.65
N ASP A 198 22.60 5.47 -0.37
CA ASP A 198 23.29 6.37 -1.32
C ASP A 198 24.64 5.83 -1.84
N GLY A 199 25.38 5.12 -0.99
CA GLY A 199 26.63 4.46 -1.34
C GLY A 199 26.51 3.21 -2.23
N ILE A 200 25.30 2.79 -2.58
CA ILE A 200 25.05 1.56 -3.34
C ILE A 200 24.74 1.91 -4.80
N GLY A 201 25.50 1.32 -5.73
CA GLY A 201 25.28 1.51 -7.15
C GLY A 201 24.05 0.75 -7.64
N TYR A 202 23.32 1.32 -8.60
CA TYR A 202 22.19 0.64 -9.24
C TYR A 202 22.10 0.96 -10.74
N LYS A 203 21.32 0.16 -11.46
CA LYS A 203 20.89 0.43 -12.83
C LYS A 203 19.41 0.11 -12.97
N VAL A 204 18.61 1.06 -13.45
CA VAL A 204 17.21 0.79 -13.83
C VAL A 204 17.20 -0.08 -15.08
N LEU A 205 16.60 -1.27 -14.99
CA LEU A 205 16.51 -2.22 -16.10
C LEU A 205 15.20 -2.09 -16.85
N CYS A 206 14.09 -1.94 -16.12
CA CYS A 206 12.76 -1.89 -16.69
C CYS A 206 11.79 -1.16 -15.74
N LYS A 207 10.75 -0.56 -16.31
CA LYS A 207 9.59 -0.03 -15.59
C LYS A 207 8.35 -0.26 -16.43
N SER A 208 7.20 -0.36 -15.79
CA SER A 208 5.93 -0.48 -16.49
C SER A 208 5.66 0.73 -17.41
N PRO A 209 4.94 0.55 -18.51
CA PRO A 209 4.31 1.66 -19.23
C PRO A 209 3.39 2.47 -18.31
N ASN A 210 3.26 3.78 -18.55
CA ASN A 210 2.47 4.68 -17.71
C ASN A 210 0.97 4.34 -17.67
N ASP A 211 0.48 3.61 -18.66
CA ASP A 211 -0.90 3.14 -18.83
C ASP A 211 -1.11 1.68 -18.42
N SER A 212 -0.04 0.98 -18.00
CA SER A 212 -0.14 -0.37 -17.47
C SER A 212 -0.98 -0.41 -16.19
N VAL A 213 -1.77 -1.47 -16.03
CA VAL A 213 -2.47 -1.74 -14.78
C VAL A 213 -1.50 -2.28 -13.73
N LEU A 214 -0.61 -3.19 -14.12
CA LEU A 214 0.47 -3.68 -13.28
C LEU A 214 1.61 -2.64 -13.27
N GLU A 215 1.90 -2.10 -12.11
CA GLU A 215 2.93 -1.08 -11.92
C GLU A 215 4.18 -1.73 -11.34
N TYR A 216 5.34 -1.52 -11.98
CA TYR A 216 6.59 -2.09 -11.50
C TYR A 216 7.81 -1.23 -11.84
N LEU A 217 8.86 -1.39 -11.02
CA LEU A 217 10.17 -0.79 -11.21
C LEU A 217 11.24 -1.83 -10.88
N ILE A 218 12.02 -2.23 -11.89
CA ILE A 218 13.07 -3.24 -11.78
C ILE A 218 14.43 -2.56 -11.87
N ILE A 219 15.25 -2.77 -10.84
CA ILE A 219 16.64 -2.31 -10.79
C ILE A 219 17.59 -3.49 -10.57
N GLU A 220 18.78 -3.37 -11.14
CA GLU A 220 19.97 -4.11 -10.73
C GLU A 220 20.62 -3.36 -9.56
N VAL A 221 20.80 -4.02 -8.43
CA VAL A 221 21.55 -3.51 -7.27
C VAL A 221 22.97 -4.08 -7.32
N ARG A 222 23.99 -3.22 -7.23
CA ARG A 222 25.40 -3.59 -7.37
C ARG A 222 26.11 -3.56 -6.03
N LEU A 223 26.62 -4.72 -5.62
CA LEU A 223 27.32 -4.95 -4.36
C LEU A 223 28.76 -5.38 -4.63
N GLY A 224 29.61 -4.41 -4.98
CA GLY A 224 30.99 -4.68 -5.37
C GLY A 224 31.06 -5.45 -6.69
N ARG A 225 31.42 -6.74 -6.62
CA ARG A 225 31.51 -7.64 -7.80
C ARG A 225 30.24 -8.45 -8.04
N SER A 226 29.33 -8.49 -7.07
CA SER A 226 28.07 -9.21 -7.16
C SER A 226 26.93 -8.23 -7.46
N SER A 227 25.84 -8.73 -8.04
CA SER A 227 24.62 -7.94 -8.24
C SER A 227 23.38 -8.82 -8.13
N PHE A 228 22.25 -8.20 -7.82
CA PHE A 228 20.96 -8.89 -7.75
C PHE A 228 19.84 -8.00 -8.28
N LEU A 229 18.70 -8.62 -8.61
CA LEU A 229 17.51 -7.91 -9.04
C LEU A 229 16.64 -7.51 -7.84
N LEU A 230 16.22 -6.25 -7.82
CA LEU A 230 15.17 -5.75 -6.94
C LEU A 230 14.04 -5.17 -7.78
N CYS A 231 12.83 -5.66 -7.56
CA CYS A 231 11.61 -5.20 -8.21
C CYS A 231 10.63 -4.67 -7.17
N ALA A 232 10.23 -3.40 -7.32
CA ALA A 232 9.07 -2.85 -6.64
C ALA A 232 7.83 -3.12 -7.49
N LEU A 233 6.76 -3.63 -6.89
CA LEU A 233 5.54 -3.99 -7.59
C LEU A 233 4.30 -3.44 -6.89
N TYR A 234 3.32 -3.02 -7.69
CA TYR A 234 1.97 -2.73 -7.25
C TYR A 234 0.99 -3.24 -8.30
N LYS A 235 0.13 -4.17 -7.91
CA LYS A 235 -1.01 -4.61 -8.71
C LYS A 235 -2.28 -4.07 -8.05
N PRO A 236 -2.96 -3.09 -8.66
CA PRO A 236 -4.23 -2.59 -8.14
C PRO A 236 -5.28 -3.72 -8.00
N PRO A 237 -6.27 -3.58 -7.09
CA PRO A 237 -7.39 -4.50 -7.01
C PRO A 237 -8.36 -4.34 -8.20
N SER A 238 -8.36 -3.16 -8.83
CA SER A 238 -9.21 -2.83 -9.98
C SER A 238 -8.53 -1.82 -10.93
N PRO A 239 -8.68 -1.97 -12.27
CA PRO A 239 -9.37 -3.07 -12.95
C PRO A 239 -8.62 -4.41 -12.79
N PRO A 240 -9.28 -5.56 -13.01
CA PRO A 240 -8.62 -6.86 -12.99
C PRO A 240 -7.44 -6.87 -13.96
N CYS A 241 -6.30 -7.38 -13.50
CA CYS A 241 -5.10 -7.56 -14.30
C CYS A 241 -4.55 -8.96 -14.03
N ASP A 242 -4.18 -9.66 -15.10
CA ASP A 242 -3.57 -10.97 -14.99
C ASP A 242 -2.14 -10.85 -14.51
N ILE A 243 -1.82 -11.60 -13.45
CA ILE A 243 -0.49 -11.63 -12.84
C ILE A 243 0.55 -12.29 -13.76
N THR A 244 0.12 -13.04 -14.79
CA THR A 244 1.00 -13.60 -15.83
C THR A 244 1.79 -12.53 -16.60
N ALA A 245 1.32 -11.27 -16.62
CA ALA A 245 2.10 -10.14 -17.14
C ALA A 245 3.44 -9.97 -16.41
N LEU A 246 3.49 -10.31 -15.11
CA LEU A 246 4.72 -10.30 -14.32
C LEU A 246 5.71 -11.36 -14.82
N GLU A 247 5.23 -12.55 -15.17
CA GLU A 247 6.04 -13.65 -15.72
C GLU A 247 6.72 -13.22 -17.02
N SER A 248 5.96 -12.62 -17.94
CA SER A 248 6.47 -12.12 -19.22
C SER A 248 7.58 -11.08 -19.04
N VAL A 249 7.47 -10.22 -18.03
CA VAL A 249 8.48 -9.20 -17.74
C VAL A 249 9.71 -9.81 -17.08
N LEU A 250 9.53 -10.60 -16.02
CA LEU A 250 10.62 -11.12 -15.19
C LEU A 250 11.43 -12.23 -15.89
N SER A 251 10.81 -12.99 -16.79
CA SER A 251 11.50 -14.05 -17.56
C SER A 251 12.73 -13.54 -18.32
N ASN A 252 12.77 -12.25 -18.69
CA ASN A 252 13.92 -11.62 -19.37
C ASN A 252 15.12 -11.35 -18.45
N PHE A 253 14.93 -11.39 -17.13
CA PHE A 253 15.91 -10.93 -16.14
C PHE A 253 16.27 -11.99 -15.12
N VAL A 254 15.32 -12.78 -14.61
CA VAL A 254 15.51 -13.68 -13.45
C VAL A 254 16.66 -14.68 -13.61
N TYR A 255 16.91 -15.17 -14.83
CA TYR A 255 18.01 -16.11 -15.08
C TYR A 255 19.40 -15.47 -15.11
N LYS A 256 19.49 -14.13 -15.30
CA LYS A 256 20.77 -13.40 -15.41
C LYS A 256 21.42 -13.09 -14.07
N TYR A 257 20.70 -13.29 -12.97
CA TYR A 257 21.15 -12.94 -11.63
C TYR A 257 20.98 -14.13 -10.71
N ASP A 258 21.93 -14.32 -9.80
CA ASP A 258 21.86 -15.39 -8.81
C ASP A 258 20.69 -15.16 -7.87
N ASN A 259 20.45 -13.90 -7.47
CA ASN A 259 19.35 -13.49 -6.61
C ASN A 259 18.39 -12.55 -7.33
N CYS A 260 17.09 -12.75 -7.08
CA CYS A 260 16.01 -11.88 -7.53
C CYS A 260 15.00 -11.74 -6.39
N ILE A 261 14.61 -10.50 -6.11
CA ILE A 261 13.63 -10.12 -5.10
C ILE A 261 12.56 -9.26 -5.76
N VAL A 262 11.30 -9.65 -5.61
CA VAL A 262 10.13 -8.85 -5.99
C VAL A 262 9.36 -8.56 -4.72
N ALA A 263 9.16 -7.29 -4.38
CA ALA A 263 8.41 -6.87 -3.20
C ALA A 263 7.29 -5.91 -3.61
N GLY A 264 6.10 -6.11 -3.07
CA GLY A 264 4.95 -5.31 -3.48
C GLY A 264 3.63 -5.74 -2.90
N ASP A 265 2.61 -4.93 -3.18
CA ASP A 265 1.21 -5.26 -2.95
C ASP A 265 0.64 -5.86 -4.24
N PHE A 266 0.26 -7.13 -4.16
CA PHE A 266 -0.28 -7.89 -5.29
C PHE A 266 -1.81 -7.78 -5.37
N ASN A 267 -2.46 -7.28 -4.31
CA ASN A 267 -3.91 -7.37 -4.11
C ASN A 267 -4.44 -8.78 -4.42
N ILE A 268 -3.68 -9.81 -4.04
CA ILE A 268 -4.05 -11.23 -4.17
C ILE A 268 -3.87 -11.86 -2.78
N ASN A 269 -4.99 -12.19 -2.15
CA ASN A 269 -4.96 -12.84 -0.84
C ASN A 269 -4.52 -14.29 -1.00
N ILE A 270 -3.27 -14.60 -0.62
CA ILE A 270 -2.72 -15.96 -0.78
C ILE A 270 -3.35 -16.96 0.20
N SER A 271 -3.98 -16.48 1.26
CA SER A 271 -4.71 -17.31 2.22
C SER A 271 -6.09 -17.75 1.69
N ALA A 272 -6.54 -17.21 0.56
CA ALA A 272 -7.79 -17.60 -0.06
C ALA A 272 -7.58 -18.72 -1.09
N ASP A 273 -8.43 -19.75 -1.07
CA ASP A 273 -8.45 -20.79 -2.11
C ASP A 273 -9.21 -20.31 -3.35
N ASN A 274 -8.57 -19.45 -4.14
CA ASN A 274 -9.16 -18.92 -5.38
C ASN A 274 -8.18 -18.97 -6.56
N HIS A 275 -8.71 -18.70 -7.75
CA HIS A 275 -7.96 -18.73 -9.00
C HIS A 275 -6.78 -17.75 -9.01
N SER A 276 -6.95 -16.55 -8.46
CA SER A 276 -5.89 -15.53 -8.42
C SER A 276 -4.69 -15.97 -7.56
N ALA A 277 -4.94 -16.59 -6.41
CA ALA A 277 -3.89 -17.15 -5.55
C ALA A 277 -3.16 -18.30 -6.25
N LYS A 278 -3.90 -19.23 -6.89
CA LYS A 278 -3.32 -20.32 -7.69
C LYS A 278 -2.46 -19.81 -8.84
N ASN A 279 -2.93 -18.79 -9.56
CA ASN A 279 -2.18 -18.17 -10.65
C ASN A 279 -0.87 -17.53 -10.17
N LEU A 280 -0.89 -16.82 -9.04
CA LEU A 280 0.33 -16.26 -8.46
C LEU A 280 1.33 -17.36 -8.10
N MET A 281 0.88 -18.47 -7.49
CA MET A 281 1.76 -19.62 -7.21
C MET A 281 2.32 -20.29 -8.47
N ASN A 282 1.52 -20.36 -9.55
CA ASN A 282 1.99 -20.86 -10.84
C ASN A 282 3.08 -19.96 -11.44
N VAL A 283 2.89 -18.63 -11.40
CA VAL A 283 3.92 -17.66 -11.84
C VAL A 283 5.20 -17.80 -11.03
N CYS A 284 5.09 -17.95 -9.70
CA CYS A 284 6.24 -18.21 -8.83
C CYS A 284 6.98 -19.48 -9.27
N THR A 285 6.23 -20.57 -9.51
CA THR A 285 6.80 -21.85 -9.95
C THR A 285 7.50 -21.74 -11.31
N ALA A 286 6.87 -21.08 -12.28
CA ALA A 286 7.41 -20.89 -13.63
C ALA A 286 8.71 -20.08 -13.64
N LEU A 287 8.84 -19.09 -12.75
CA LEU A 287 10.03 -18.25 -12.61
C LEU A 287 11.08 -18.82 -11.64
N GLY A 288 10.81 -19.95 -10.99
CA GLY A 288 11.68 -20.47 -9.92
C GLY A 288 11.80 -19.51 -8.73
N LEU A 289 10.72 -18.80 -8.40
CA LEU A 289 10.61 -17.92 -7.25
C LEU A 289 9.81 -18.59 -6.13
N THR A 290 10.20 -18.32 -4.89
CA THR A 290 9.49 -18.72 -3.68
C THR A 290 8.73 -17.51 -3.13
N LEU A 291 7.44 -17.66 -2.88
CA LEU A 291 6.63 -16.66 -2.17
C LEU A 291 6.89 -16.76 -0.66
N MET A 292 7.32 -15.66 -0.05
CA MET A 292 7.56 -15.56 1.38
C MET A 292 6.27 -15.15 2.10
N ASN A 293 5.68 -16.09 2.84
CA ASN A 293 4.43 -15.84 3.57
C ASN A 293 4.73 -15.21 4.94
N ALA A 294 4.22 -13.99 5.15
CA ALA A 294 4.45 -13.20 6.35
C ALA A 294 3.30 -13.27 7.37
N GLY A 295 2.29 -14.11 7.10
CA GLY A 295 0.97 -14.01 7.75
C GLY A 295 0.19 -12.78 7.26
N PRO A 296 -0.91 -12.39 7.91
CA PRO A 296 -1.73 -11.27 7.47
C PRO A 296 -0.94 -9.96 7.39
N THR A 297 -0.99 -9.29 6.23
CA THR A 297 -0.23 -8.07 5.95
C THR A 297 -1.09 -6.82 5.90
N HIS A 298 -2.36 -6.96 5.52
CA HIS A 298 -3.34 -5.88 5.53
C HIS A 298 -4.45 -6.23 6.52
N VAL A 299 -4.58 -5.43 7.57
CA VAL A 299 -5.45 -5.70 8.72
C VAL A 299 -6.40 -4.53 8.95
N LEU A 300 -7.68 -4.81 8.79
CA LEU A 300 -8.79 -3.92 9.14
C LEU A 300 -9.43 -4.38 10.45
N ARG A 301 -10.47 -3.66 10.91
CA ARG A 301 -11.20 -4.02 12.14
C ARG A 301 -11.74 -5.45 12.14
N ASP A 302 -12.36 -5.83 11.03
CA ASP A 302 -13.12 -7.10 10.93
C ASP A 302 -12.56 -8.07 9.88
N SER A 303 -11.42 -7.73 9.26
CA SER A 303 -10.81 -8.56 8.23
C SER A 303 -9.29 -8.47 8.22
N SER A 304 -8.65 -9.56 7.83
CA SER A 304 -7.21 -9.62 7.64
C SER A 304 -6.90 -10.40 6.38
N THR A 305 -5.96 -9.89 5.60
CA THR A 305 -5.61 -10.44 4.29
C THR A 305 -4.10 -10.43 4.10
N THR A 306 -3.60 -11.41 3.35
CA THR A 306 -2.17 -11.56 3.06
C THR A 306 -1.94 -11.22 1.58
N ILE A 307 -1.74 -9.93 1.31
CA ILE A 307 -1.72 -9.37 -0.06
C ILE A 307 -0.37 -8.75 -0.44
N ASP A 308 0.46 -8.46 0.55
CA ASP A 308 1.81 -7.94 0.38
C ASP A 308 2.82 -9.08 0.48
N HIS A 309 3.69 -9.22 -0.51
CA HIS A 309 4.57 -10.38 -0.61
C HIS A 309 5.98 -10.02 -1.04
N PHE A 310 6.95 -10.78 -0.55
CA PHE A 310 8.26 -10.92 -1.18
C PHE A 310 8.29 -12.22 -1.98
N LEU A 311 8.64 -12.14 -3.26
CA LEU A 311 9.00 -13.30 -4.07
C LEU A 311 10.52 -13.33 -4.19
N VAL A 312 11.14 -14.46 -3.84
CA VAL A 312 12.59 -14.61 -3.76
C VAL A 312 13.07 -15.81 -4.55
N LYS A 313 14.14 -15.66 -5.33
CA LYS A 313 14.71 -16.79 -6.11
C LYS A 313 15.36 -17.84 -5.20
N ASN A 314 16.18 -17.41 -4.24
CA ASN A 314 16.85 -18.29 -3.29
C ASN A 314 16.35 -18.02 -1.87
N SER A 315 15.34 -18.77 -1.43
CA SER A 315 14.79 -18.63 -0.07
C SER A 315 15.81 -18.94 1.02
N GLU A 316 16.80 -19.80 0.75
CA GLU A 316 17.92 -20.10 1.67
C GLU A 316 18.82 -18.88 1.97
N CYS A 317 18.83 -17.89 1.07
CA CYS A 317 19.54 -16.64 1.30
C CYS A 317 18.77 -15.72 2.25
N VAL A 318 17.47 -15.90 2.44
CA VAL A 318 16.69 -15.09 3.39
C VAL A 318 17.00 -15.57 4.81
N LYS A 319 17.61 -14.70 5.62
CA LYS A 319 18.00 -15.00 7.01
C LYS A 319 16.97 -14.55 8.03
N SER A 320 16.22 -13.51 7.70
CA SER A 320 15.07 -13.08 8.47
C SER A 320 13.97 -12.56 7.56
N TYR A 321 12.74 -12.80 7.96
CA TYR A 321 11.53 -12.30 7.33
C TYR A 321 10.48 -11.99 8.40
N LYS A 322 10.17 -10.70 8.59
CA LYS A 322 9.34 -10.23 9.73
C LYS A 322 8.39 -9.12 9.31
N THR A 323 7.25 -9.03 10.01
CA THR A 323 6.26 -7.97 9.79
C THR A 323 6.13 -7.05 11.00
N PHE A 324 5.96 -5.76 10.74
CA PHE A 324 5.88 -4.72 11.78
C PHE A 324 4.58 -3.93 11.64
N LEU A 325 3.98 -3.58 12.78
CA LEU A 325 2.79 -2.74 12.81
C LEU A 325 3.19 -1.28 12.61
N THR A 326 2.65 -0.65 11.58
CA THR A 326 2.95 0.75 11.24
C THR A 326 1.66 1.55 11.10
N PRO A 327 0.86 1.67 12.18
CA PRO A 327 -0.50 2.21 12.13
C PRO A 327 -0.57 3.69 11.73
N ALA A 328 0.52 4.44 11.86
CA ALA A 328 0.59 5.83 11.41
C ALA A 328 0.72 5.97 9.88
N VAL A 329 1.17 4.92 9.18
CA VAL A 329 1.38 4.93 7.74
C VAL A 329 0.16 4.40 7.01
N SER A 330 -0.29 3.19 7.33
CA SER A 330 -1.45 2.57 6.67
C SER A 330 -1.97 1.37 7.46
N HIS A 331 -3.05 0.75 6.95
CA HIS A 331 -3.54 -0.55 7.43
C HIS A 331 -2.67 -1.74 6.99
N HIS A 332 -1.59 -1.49 6.25
CA HIS A 332 -0.61 -2.50 5.88
C HIS A 332 0.52 -2.55 6.92
N ARG A 333 1.04 -3.76 7.12
CA ARG A 333 2.23 -4.02 7.91
C ARG A 333 3.47 -3.80 7.05
N ALA A 334 4.49 -3.17 7.61
CA ALA A 334 5.80 -3.16 6.98
C ALA A 334 6.40 -4.56 7.01
N ILE A 335 7.17 -4.93 6.00
CA ILE A 335 7.79 -6.26 5.88
C ILE A 335 9.28 -6.12 5.67
N LEU A 336 10.07 -6.72 6.56
CA LEU A 336 11.53 -6.79 6.47
C LEU A 336 11.94 -8.14 5.88
N CYS A 337 12.87 -8.11 4.94
CA CYS A 337 13.58 -9.26 4.42
C CYS A 337 15.10 -9.03 4.54
N CYS A 338 15.78 -9.82 5.38
CA CYS A 338 17.24 -9.76 5.52
C CYS A 338 17.89 -10.78 4.57
N LEU A 339 18.37 -10.32 3.42
CA LEU A 339 18.96 -11.18 2.39
C LEU A 339 20.46 -11.36 2.61
N LYS A 340 20.94 -12.60 2.74
CA LYS A 340 22.37 -12.89 2.69
C LYS A 340 22.87 -12.64 1.27
N VAL A 341 23.84 -11.74 1.16
CA VAL A 341 24.55 -11.41 -0.06
C VAL A 341 26.05 -11.61 0.15
N ASP A 342 26.80 -11.81 -0.92
CA ASP A 342 28.25 -11.93 -0.82
C ASP A 342 28.85 -10.68 -0.18
N LYS A 343 29.88 -10.87 0.65
CA LYS A 343 30.46 -9.81 1.48
C LYS A 343 30.78 -8.57 0.64
N PHE A 344 30.04 -7.50 0.87
CA PHE A 344 30.33 -6.18 0.35
C PHE A 344 30.55 -5.23 1.53
N LYS A 345 31.60 -4.40 1.45
CA LYS A 345 31.81 -3.34 2.43
C LYS A 345 31.04 -2.12 1.96
N LEU A 346 29.98 -1.78 2.68
CA LEU A 346 29.34 -0.47 2.56
C LEU A 346 30.35 0.61 2.95
N LYS A 347 30.27 1.77 2.29
CA LYS A 347 31.01 2.94 2.75
C LYS A 347 30.43 3.36 4.12
N PRO A 348 31.27 3.69 5.11
CA PRO A 348 30.79 4.13 6.41
C PRO A 348 29.81 5.30 6.28
N ARG A 349 28.69 5.22 6.98
CA ARG A 349 27.74 6.34 7.11
C ARG A 349 28.29 7.33 8.13
N PHE A 350 28.53 8.56 7.69
CA PHE A 350 28.79 9.67 8.61
C PHE A 350 27.45 10.23 9.08
N ILE A 351 27.09 9.92 10.31
CA ILE A 351 25.96 10.56 10.99
C ILE A 351 26.50 11.83 11.62
N PHE A 352 26.01 12.99 11.19
CA PHE A 352 26.28 14.27 11.84
C PHE A 352 25.13 14.55 12.80
N PRO A 353 25.23 14.17 14.08
CA PRO A 353 24.23 14.54 15.06
C PRO A 353 24.18 16.07 15.17
N ARG A 354 22.97 16.63 15.27
CA ARG A 354 22.83 18.06 15.57
C ARG A 354 23.33 18.29 16.99
N ALA A 355 24.37 19.10 17.15
CA ALA A 355 24.90 19.44 18.46
C ALA A 355 23.92 20.37 19.20
N LEU A 356 23.04 19.80 20.02
CA LEU A 356 22.05 20.58 20.78
C LEU A 356 22.64 21.32 21.98
N LYS A 357 23.90 21.01 22.35
CA LYS A 357 24.55 21.54 23.56
C LYS A 357 24.82 23.05 23.51
N ASN A 358 24.92 23.63 22.31
CA ASN A 358 25.18 25.06 22.10
C ASN A 358 24.07 25.74 21.30
N VAL A 359 22.85 25.21 21.34
CA VAL A 359 21.71 25.87 20.69
C VAL A 359 21.43 27.17 21.45
N ASP A 360 21.49 28.28 20.74
CA ASP A 360 21.07 29.58 21.26
C ASP A 360 19.54 29.59 21.34
N LEU A 361 19.01 29.37 22.53
CA LEU A 361 17.58 29.30 22.79
C LEU A 361 16.87 30.61 22.44
N LYS A 362 17.53 31.77 22.54
CA LYS A 362 16.91 33.05 22.17
C LYS A 362 16.63 33.14 20.68
N ILE A 363 17.56 32.67 19.85
CA ILE A 363 17.36 32.66 18.39
C ILE A 363 16.22 31.70 18.01
N VAL A 364 16.10 30.57 18.72
CA VAL A 364 15.01 29.61 18.50
C VAL A 364 13.67 30.20 18.93
N GLU A 365 13.61 30.87 20.07
CA GLU A 365 12.41 31.56 20.57
C GLU A 365 11.98 32.72 19.67
N GLU A 366 12.92 33.55 19.21
CA GLU A 366 12.64 34.62 18.25
C GLU A 366 12.11 34.05 16.92
N ALA A 367 12.74 32.99 16.40
CA ALA A 367 12.27 32.33 15.19
C ALA A 367 10.88 31.70 15.37
N ALA A 368 10.61 31.09 16.53
CA ALA A 368 9.31 30.51 16.85
C ALA A 368 8.22 31.57 17.04
N SER A 369 8.57 32.74 17.59
CA SER A 369 7.65 33.88 17.75
C SER A 369 7.25 34.52 16.41
N CYS A 370 8.07 34.35 15.36
CA CYS A 370 7.80 34.83 14.02
C CYS A 370 6.95 33.86 13.18
N LEU A 371 6.67 32.66 13.69
CA LEU A 371 5.76 31.73 13.03
C LEU A 371 4.32 32.18 13.31
N GLN A 372 3.54 32.39 12.25
CA GLN A 372 2.10 32.56 12.37
C GLN A 372 1.48 31.16 12.55
N TRP A 373 1.12 30.85 13.79
CA TRP A 373 0.44 29.62 14.19
C TRP A 373 -1.01 29.58 13.72
#